data_AF-A0A8E0V297-F1
#
_entry.id   AF-A0A8E0V297-F1
#
_cell.length_a   1.000
_cell.length_b   1.000
_cell.length_c   1.000
_cell.angle_alpha   90.00
_cell.angle_beta   90.00
_cell.angle_gamma   90.00
#
_symmetry.space_group_name_H-M   'P 1'
#
loop_
_entity.id
_entity.type
_entity.pdbx_description
1 polymer ?
#
loop_
_entity_poly.entity_id
_entity_poly.type
_entity_poly.pdbx_seq_one_letter_code
_entity_poly.pdbx_strand_id
1 'polypeptide(L)'
;MKFLAIASLLASASATIVYPYTSASCGGDYVGRITACGCTNMNRNYDIKGIKLDFQRATASFYKGRDCQGVRISKASDQTCVHLPVGWESFGSVNIHGGTC
;
A
#
# COMPACT_ATOMS: atom_id res chain seq x y z
N MET A 1 36.71 -22.84 0.67
CA MET A 1 35.83 -22.05 1.56
C MET A 1 34.39 -22.25 1.06
N LYS A 2 33.51 -22.85 1.87
CA LYS A 2 32.13 -23.15 1.48
C LYS A 2 31.30 -21.86 1.59
N PHE A 3 30.87 -21.32 0.45
CA PHE A 3 29.90 -20.24 0.38
C PHE A 3 28.54 -20.79 0.84
N LEU A 4 28.12 -20.43 2.05
CA LEU A 4 26.72 -20.57 2.46
C LEU A 4 25.95 -19.41 1.83
N ALA A 5 25.50 -19.60 0.59
CA ALA A 5 24.48 -18.76 0.01
C ALA A 5 23.18 -19.05 0.78
N ILE A 6 22.89 -18.25 1.80
CA ILE A 6 21.57 -18.18 2.39
C ILE A 6 20.70 -17.54 1.31
N ALA A 7 20.14 -18.38 0.43
CA ALA A 7 18.98 -18.00 -0.34
C ALA A 7 17.89 -17.74 0.70
N SER A 8 17.75 -16.50 1.14
CA SER A 8 16.56 -16.04 1.84
C SER A 8 15.41 -16.35 0.88
N LEU A 9 14.73 -17.46 1.16
CA LEU A 9 13.51 -17.86 0.49
C LEU A 9 12.62 -16.62 0.57
N LEU A 10 12.47 -15.92 -0.56
CA LEU A 10 11.39 -14.96 -0.74
C LEU A 10 10.14 -15.81 -0.73
N ALA A 11 9.73 -16.24 0.46
CA ALA A 11 8.37 -16.59 0.71
C ALA A 11 7.63 -15.34 0.26
N SER A 12 7.06 -15.40 -0.94
CA SER A 12 6.00 -14.54 -1.38
C SER A 12 4.82 -14.82 -0.46
N ALA A 13 4.99 -14.49 0.82
CA ALA A 13 3.91 -14.27 1.72
C ALA A 13 3.00 -13.32 0.98
N SER A 14 1.78 -13.77 0.72
CA SER A 14 0.81 -12.98 0.00
C SER A 14 0.41 -11.82 0.91
N ALA A 15 1.22 -10.77 0.87
CA ALA A 15 0.93 -9.52 1.53
C ALA A 15 -0.30 -8.91 0.88
N THR A 16 -1.02 -8.11 1.66
CA THR A 16 -2.17 -7.36 1.19
C THR A 16 -1.83 -6.59 -0.08
N ILE A 17 -2.72 -6.65 -1.07
CA ILE A 17 -2.51 -6.00 -2.37
C ILE A 17 -3.24 -4.67 -2.36
N VAL A 18 -2.51 -3.61 -2.68
CA VAL A 18 -3.01 -2.24 -2.73
C VAL A 18 -3.07 -1.80 -4.20
N TYR A 19 -4.22 -1.31 -4.62
CA TYR A 19 -4.49 -0.83 -5.98
C TYR A 19 -4.82 0.66 -5.93
N PRO A 20 -3.86 1.54 -6.27
CA PRO A 20 -4.07 2.98 -6.27
C PRO A 20 -4.79 3.45 -7.53
N TYR A 21 -5.68 4.43 -7.35
CA TYR A 21 -6.44 5.08 -8.40
C TYR A 21 -6.33 6.60 -8.31
N THR A 22 -6.29 7.27 -9.46
CA THR A 22 -6.31 8.74 -9.54
C THR A 22 -7.68 9.34 -9.22
N SER A 23 -8.75 8.54 -9.30
CA SER A 23 -10.11 8.93 -8.94
C SER A 23 -10.46 8.51 -7.52
N ALA A 24 -11.14 9.40 -6.79
CA ALA A 24 -11.65 9.13 -5.45
C ALA A 24 -12.71 8.02 -5.41
N SER A 25 -13.38 7.72 -6.53
CA SER A 25 -14.38 6.66 -6.63
C SER A 25 -13.81 5.28 -6.95
N CYS A 26 -12.49 5.16 -7.15
CA CYS A 26 -11.83 3.95 -7.63
C CYS A 26 -12.35 3.42 -8.98
N GLY A 27 -13.04 4.25 -9.77
CA GLY A 27 -13.50 3.94 -11.14
C GLY A 27 -12.69 4.61 -12.26
N GLY A 28 -11.65 5.38 -11.91
CA GLY A 28 -10.78 6.09 -12.86
C GLY A 28 -9.50 5.32 -13.20
N ASP A 29 -8.47 6.04 -13.64
CA ASP A 29 -7.20 5.43 -14.05
C ASP A 29 -6.52 4.69 -12.90
N TYR A 30 -6.21 3.44 -13.17
CA TYR A 30 -5.47 2.54 -12.31
C TYR A 30 -3.97 2.75 -12.50
N VAL A 31 -3.24 3.02 -11.41
CA VAL A 31 -1.82 3.40 -11.48
C VAL A 31 -0.87 2.21 -11.37
N GLY A 32 -1.35 1.06 -10.86
CA GLY A 32 -0.55 -0.15 -10.66
C GLY A 32 -0.89 -0.85 -9.35
N ARG A 33 -0.14 -1.88 -8.97
CA ARG A 33 -0.33 -2.58 -7.69
C ARG A 33 0.90 -2.47 -6.80
N ILE A 34 0.67 -2.39 -5.49
CA ILE A 34 1.70 -2.42 -4.45
C ILE A 34 1.46 -3.65 -3.59
N THR A 35 2.46 -4.52 -3.51
CA THR A 35 2.44 -5.76 -2.72
C THR A 35 3.65 -5.88 -1.79
N ALA A 36 4.58 -4.92 -1.85
CA ALA A 36 5.79 -4.97 -1.06
C ALA A 36 5.48 -4.59 0.40
N CYS A 37 5.95 -5.41 1.34
CA CYS A 37 5.96 -5.06 2.74
C CYS A 37 6.91 -3.88 3.00
N GLY A 38 6.59 -3.09 4.03
CA GLY A 38 7.29 -1.85 4.33
C GLY A 38 6.69 -0.65 3.59
N CYS A 39 7.41 0.47 3.68
CA CYS A 39 6.94 1.75 3.15
C CYS A 39 7.18 1.87 1.64
N THR A 40 6.13 2.23 0.91
CA THR A 40 6.18 2.55 -0.51
C THR A 40 5.54 3.92 -0.74
N ASN A 41 6.27 4.82 -1.38
CA ASN A 41 5.69 6.09 -1.85
C ASN A 41 4.70 5.82 -2.98
N MET A 42 3.52 6.40 -2.88
CA MET A 42 2.58 6.37 -3.99
C MET A 42 3.13 7.28 -5.10
N ASN A 43 3.10 6.76 -6.34
CA ASN A 43 3.89 7.24 -7.47
C ASN A 43 3.88 8.78 -7.59
N ARG A 44 5.07 9.40 -7.65
CA ARG A 44 5.26 10.88 -7.54
C ARG A 44 4.52 11.70 -8.59
N ASN A 45 4.11 11.08 -9.69
CA ASN A 45 3.47 11.76 -10.82
C ASN A 45 1.93 11.62 -10.82
N TYR A 46 1.35 10.92 -9.84
CA TYR A 46 -0.08 10.62 -9.82
C TYR A 46 -0.70 11.06 -8.50
N ASP A 47 -1.73 11.90 -8.60
CA ASP A 47 -2.56 12.26 -7.45
C ASP A 47 -3.48 11.07 -7.12
N ILE A 48 -3.02 10.19 -6.25
CA ILE A 48 -3.81 9.04 -5.81
C ILE A 48 -4.92 9.50 -4.87
N LYS A 49 -6.17 9.30 -5.26
CA LYS A 49 -7.35 9.76 -4.51
C LYS A 49 -8.23 8.61 -4.01
N GLY A 50 -8.05 7.41 -4.55
CA GLY A 50 -8.79 6.22 -4.17
C GLY A 50 -7.88 5.01 -4.07
N ILE A 51 -8.18 4.12 -3.12
CA ILE A 51 -7.46 2.85 -2.94
C ILE A 51 -8.44 1.70 -2.92
N LYS A 52 -8.27 0.72 -3.80
CA LYS A 52 -8.86 -0.61 -3.58
C LYS A 52 -7.83 -1.50 -2.87
N LEU A 53 -8.30 -2.39 -2.00
CA LEU A 53 -7.46 -3.20 -1.15
C LEU A 53 -8.00 -4.62 -1.12
N ASP A 54 -7.18 -5.57 -1.55
CA ASP A 54 -7.45 -7.00 -1.40
C ASP A 54 -6.62 -7.50 -0.20
N PHE A 55 -7.27 -7.65 0.94
CA PHE A 55 -6.65 -8.03 2.20
C PHE A 55 -6.38 -9.52 2.21
N GLN A 56 -5.12 -9.88 2.45
CA GLN A 56 -4.72 -11.27 2.58
C GLN A 56 -4.42 -11.56 4.04
N ARG A 57 -3.41 -10.87 4.61
CA ARG A 57 -3.00 -11.02 6.03
C ARG A 57 -2.29 -9.80 6.63
N ALA A 58 -1.84 -8.84 5.81
CA ALA A 58 -1.06 -7.69 6.26
C ALA A 58 -1.91 -6.42 6.36
N THR A 59 -1.69 -5.60 7.38
CA THR A 59 -2.37 -4.31 7.49
C THR A 59 -1.74 -3.33 6.50
N ALA A 60 -2.57 -2.56 5.79
CA ALA A 60 -2.09 -1.42 5.01
C ALA A 60 -2.38 -0.11 5.76
N SER A 61 -1.33 0.62 6.09
CA SER A 61 -1.42 1.97 6.66
C SER A 61 -1.12 3.00 5.59
N PHE A 62 -2.09 3.88 5.32
CA PHE A 62 -2.01 4.94 4.33
C PHE A 62 -1.69 6.26 5.02
N TYR A 63 -0.71 6.99 4.51
CA TYR A 63 -0.22 8.23 5.10
C TYR A 63 -0.53 9.41 4.17
N LYS A 64 -0.79 10.58 4.77
CA LYS A 64 -0.92 11.83 4.02
C LYS A 64 0.42 12.21 3.38
N GLY A 65 1.50 12.03 4.14
CA GLY A 65 2.86 12.35 3.71
C GLY A 65 3.54 11.22 2.93
N ARG A 66 4.69 11.57 2.34
CA ARG A 66 5.64 10.61 1.76
C ARG A 66 6.45 9.92 2.86
N ASP A 67 7.13 8.84 2.49
CA ASP A 67 8.05 8.08 3.34
C ASP A 67 7.39 7.62 4.65
N CYS A 68 6.08 7.36 4.58
CA CYS A 68 5.23 6.93 5.69
C CYS A 68 5.28 7.88 6.89
N GLN A 69 5.33 9.18 6.62
CA GLN A 69 5.33 10.24 7.62
C GLN A 69 3.95 10.88 7.79
N GLY A 70 3.69 11.37 9.01
CA GLY A 70 2.50 12.17 9.35
C GLY A 70 1.25 11.35 9.66
N VAL A 71 0.09 12.01 9.51
CA VAL A 71 -1.23 11.44 9.83
C VAL A 71 -1.51 10.24 8.92
N ARG A 72 -2.09 9.18 9.50
CA ARG A 72 -2.39 7.93 8.80
C ARG A 72 -3.76 7.37 9.12
N ILE A 73 -4.27 6.56 8.20
CA ILE A 73 -5.37 5.62 8.43
C ILE A 73 -4.88 4.20 8.17
N SER A 74 -5.47 3.20 8.81
CA SER A 74 -5.08 1.80 8.59
C SER A 74 -6.28 0.94 8.26
N LYS A 75 -6.05 -0.07 7.41
CA LYS A 75 -7.05 -1.03 6.94
C LYS A 75 -6.49 -2.44 7.04
N ALA A 76 -7.28 -3.34 7.61
CA ALA A 76 -6.94 -4.75 7.82
C ALA A 76 -8.08 -5.68 7.36
N SER A 77 -8.76 -5.28 6.28
CA SER A 77 -9.85 -5.99 5.64
C SER A 77 -10.00 -5.49 4.20
N ASP A 78 -10.67 -6.25 3.35
CA ASP A 78 -10.93 -5.86 1.96
C ASP A 78 -11.63 -4.50 1.90
N GLN A 79 -11.22 -3.65 0.96
CA GLN A 79 -11.85 -2.37 0.71
C GLN A 79 -12.12 -2.23 -0.78
N THR A 80 -13.39 -2.05 -1.14
CA THR A 80 -13.81 -1.79 -2.53
C THR A 80 -13.34 -0.42 -3.01
N CYS A 81 -13.36 0.58 -2.13
CA CYS A 81 -12.68 1.86 -2.31
C CYS A 81 -12.49 2.57 -0.96
N VAL A 82 -11.25 2.91 -0.63
CA VAL A 82 -10.91 3.79 0.49
C VAL A 82 -10.85 5.20 -0.04
N HIS A 83 -11.74 6.04 0.47
CA HIS A 83 -11.75 7.47 0.17
C HIS A 83 -10.74 8.22 1.04
N LEU A 84 -10.28 9.36 0.53
CA LEU A 84 -9.43 10.28 1.27
C LEU A 84 -10.14 10.75 2.55
N PRO A 85 -9.45 10.73 3.70
CA PRO A 85 -9.91 11.46 4.88
C PRO A 85 -10.11 12.95 4.59
N VAL A 86 -11.01 13.59 5.33
CA VAL A 86 -11.26 15.04 5.20
C VAL A 86 -9.95 15.83 5.34
N GLY A 87 -9.71 16.77 4.42
CA GLY A 87 -8.51 17.61 4.40
C GLY A 87 -7.25 16.94 3.81
N TRP A 88 -7.40 15.80 3.14
CA TRP A 88 -6.36 15.19 2.33
C TRP A 88 -6.63 15.46 0.85
N GLU A 89 -5.59 15.80 0.10
CA GLU A 89 -5.67 16.02 -1.35
C GLU A 89 -5.34 14.73 -2.13
N SER A 90 -4.44 13.92 -1.57
CA SER A 90 -4.02 12.63 -2.12
C SER A 90 -3.41 11.73 -1.03
N PHE A 91 -3.26 10.46 -1.33
CA PHE A 91 -2.48 9.51 -0.54
C PHE A 91 -1.00 9.63 -0.90
N GLY A 92 -0.14 9.93 0.08
CA GLY A 92 1.29 10.14 -0.17
C GLY A 92 2.10 8.85 -0.17
N SER A 93 1.80 7.93 0.74
CA SER A 93 2.51 6.64 0.85
C SER A 93 1.67 5.58 1.54
N VAL A 94 2.07 4.32 1.38
CA VAL A 94 1.50 3.17 2.09
C VAL A 94 2.61 2.37 2.77
N ASN A 95 2.35 1.94 4.00
CA ASN A 95 3.14 0.92 4.66
C ASN A 95 2.30 -0.36 4.75
N ILE A 96 2.76 -1.46 4.16
CA ILE A 96 2.14 -2.77 4.30
C ILE A 96 2.92 -3.54 5.37
N HIS A 97 2.29 -3.88 6.49
CA HIS A 97 2.99 -4.43 7.66
C HIS A 97 2.14 -5.39 8.49
N GLY A 98 2.82 -6.20 9.32
CA GLY A 98 2.20 -7.22 10.14
C GLY A 98 1.67 -8.42 9.34
N GLY A 99 1.19 -9.44 10.05
CA GLY A 99 0.73 -10.69 9.43
C GLY A 99 1.89 -11.47 8.83
N THR A 100 1.85 -11.71 7.51
CA THR A 100 2.93 -12.40 6.78
C THR A 100 3.90 -11.44 6.07
N CYS A 101 3.85 -10.15 6.38
CA CYS A 101 5.05 -9.31 6.33
C CYS A 101 5.95 -9.68 7.52
#